data_AF-A0A2N9IQK1-F1
#
_entry.id   AF-A0A2N9IQK1-F1
#
_cell.length_a   1.000
_cell.length_b   1.000
_cell.length_c   1.000
_cell.angle_alpha   90.00
_cell.angle_beta   90.00
_cell.angle_gamma   90.00
#
_symmetry.space_group_name_H-M   'P 1'
#
loop_
_entity.id
_entity.type
_entity.pdbx_description
1 polymer ?
#
loop_
_entity_poly.entity_id
_entity_poly.type
_entity_poly.pdbx_seq_one_letter_code
_entity_poly.pdbx_strand_id
1 'polypeptide(L)'
;MAWWNSIPLEITYQILGWTAFTSWSIGYYPQLILNFRRKSVVGLSFDFVVLNFTKHTSYLIYNASLYFSSTIQNQYYQKYGYGQMIPVAANDVAFSTHAVLVTAVILFQILIYDRGGQRVSKITIAIVCAVWLFVAVCLFMALPSHSWLWLISIFRSDLFYAFAL
;
A
#
# COMPACT_ATOMS: atom_id res chain seq x y z
N MET A 1 12.00 27.58 -20.51
CA MET A 1 11.38 26.28 -20.18
C MET A 1 11.77 25.97 -18.75
N ALA A 2 10.80 25.84 -17.83
CA ALA A 2 11.10 25.39 -16.48
C ALA A 2 11.59 23.94 -16.57
N TRP A 3 12.74 23.64 -15.97
CA TRP A 3 13.21 22.27 -15.87
C TRP A 3 12.21 21.48 -15.01
N TRP A 4 11.88 20.26 -15.44
CA TRP A 4 10.88 19.40 -14.79
C TRP A 4 11.25 19.02 -13.33
N ASN A 5 12.49 19.30 -12.92
CA ASN A 5 13.03 19.13 -11.58
C ASN A 5 13.26 20.49 -10.86
N SER A 6 12.47 21.51 -11.17
CA SER A 6 12.60 22.81 -10.50
C SER A 6 12.19 22.75 -9.02
N ILE A 7 12.91 23.49 -8.17
CA ILE A 7 12.64 23.60 -6.72
C ILE A 7 11.17 23.94 -6.41
N PRO A 8 10.50 24.88 -7.11
CA PRO A 8 9.10 25.20 -6.83
C PRO A 8 8.15 24.01 -7.07
N LEU A 9 8.43 23.18 -8.08
CA LEU A 9 7.62 22.00 -8.37
C LEU A 9 7.80 20.92 -7.30
N GLU A 10 9.04 20.73 -6.82
CA GLU A 10 9.33 19.79 -5.73
C GLU A 10 8.62 20.20 -4.43
N ILE A 11 8.65 21.49 -4.06
CA ILE A 11 7.92 22.01 -2.90
C ILE A 11 6.41 21.80 -3.06
N THR A 12 5.88 22.10 -4.24
CA THR A 12 4.44 21.93 -4.53
C THR A 12 4.03 20.47 -4.41
N TYR A 13 4.83 19.55 -4.96
CA TYR A 13 4.60 18.11 -4.86
C TYR A 13 4.60 17.63 -3.40
N GLN A 14 5.53 18.10 -2.57
CA GLN A 14 5.57 17.78 -1.13
C GLN A 14 4.31 18.27 -0.41
N ILE A 15 3.92 19.54 -0.60
CA ILE A 15 2.73 20.13 0.04
C ILE A 15 1.46 19.38 -0.34
N LEU A 16 1.27 19.11 -1.63
CA LEU A 16 0.10 18.39 -2.12
C LEU A 16 0.06 16.96 -1.58
N GLY A 17 1.19 16.25 -1.56
CA GLY A 17 1.22 14.88 -1.06
C GLY A 17 0.98 14.78 0.44
N TRP A 18 1.48 15.72 1.25
CA TRP A 18 1.13 15.77 2.69
C TRP A 18 -0.33 16.17 2.93
N THR A 19 -0.89 17.06 2.10
CA THR A 19 -2.32 17.41 2.16
C THR A 19 -3.22 16.23 1.76
N ALA A 20 -2.81 15.46 0.75
CA ALA A 20 -3.49 14.23 0.38
C ALA A 20 -3.42 13.21 1.52
N PHE A 21 -2.23 12.99 2.10
CA PHE A 21 -2.05 12.11 3.26
C PHE A 21 -3.01 12.45 4.40
N THR A 22 -3.11 13.72 4.80
CA THR A 22 -3.99 14.15 5.90
C THR A 22 -5.46 13.95 5.56
N SER A 23 -5.88 14.34 4.35
CA SER A 23 -7.26 14.19 3.89
C SER A 23 -7.70 12.72 3.87
N TRP A 24 -6.89 11.85 3.29
CA TRP A 24 -7.17 10.41 3.27
C TRP A 24 -7.15 9.81 4.67
N SER A 25 -6.19 10.21 5.52
CA SER A 25 -6.10 9.72 6.90
C SER A 25 -7.38 10.00 7.68
N ILE A 26 -7.92 11.22 7.59
CA ILE A 26 -9.17 11.60 8.25
C ILE A 26 -10.34 10.71 7.80
N GLY A 27 -10.40 10.34 6.52
CA GLY A 27 -11.45 9.49 5.96
C GLY A 27 -11.54 8.09 6.56
N TYR A 28 -10.46 7.55 7.15
CA TYR A 28 -10.48 6.23 7.76
C TYR A 28 -11.08 6.20 9.17
N TYR A 29 -10.95 7.29 9.94
CA TYR A 29 -11.35 7.32 11.35
C TYR A 29 -12.85 7.12 11.62
N PRO A 30 -13.79 7.63 10.80
CA PRO A 30 -15.21 7.39 10.99
C PRO A 30 -15.55 5.90 11.15
N GLN A 31 -14.95 5.01 10.37
CA GLN A 31 -15.19 3.58 10.46
C GLN A 31 -14.65 2.99 11.78
N LEU A 32 -13.43 3.38 12.19
CA LEU A 32 -12.84 2.93 13.46
C LEU A 32 -13.70 3.34 14.66
N ILE A 33 -14.14 4.60 14.66
CA ILE A 33 -14.97 5.17 15.72
C ILE A 33 -16.34 4.48 15.74
N LEU A 34 -16.95 4.25 14.58
CA LEU A 34 -18.25 3.60 14.48
C LEU A 34 -18.20 2.17 15.04
N ASN A 35 -17.21 1.38 14.62
CA ASN A 35 -16.98 0.03 15.11
C ASN A 35 -16.75 0.03 16.63
N PHE A 36 -15.94 0.96 17.14
CA PHE A 36 -15.65 1.07 18.57
C PHE A 36 -16.88 1.45 19.40
N ARG A 37 -17.72 2.37 18.91
CA ARG A 37 -18.93 2.83 19.59
C ARG A 37 -20.04 1.78 19.58
N ARG A 38 -20.23 1.09 18.46
CA ARG A 38 -21.27 0.05 18.32
C ARG A 38 -20.88 -1.29 18.92
N LYS A 39 -19.58 -1.54 19.12
CA LYS A 39 -19.02 -2.86 19.45
C LYS A 39 -19.48 -3.95 18.48
N SER A 40 -19.76 -3.54 17.25
CA SER A 40 -20.29 -4.38 16.17
C SER A 40 -19.69 -3.87 14.86
N VAL A 41 -19.35 -4.81 13.98
CA VAL A 41 -18.87 -4.57 12.62
C VAL A 41 -19.91 -4.95 11.57
N VAL A 42 -21.18 -5.14 11.98
CA VAL A 42 -22.27 -5.45 11.05
C VAL A 42 -22.48 -4.28 10.08
N GLY A 43 -22.45 -4.60 8.79
CA GLY A 43 -22.56 -3.63 7.68
C GLY A 43 -21.21 -3.22 7.06
N LEU A 44 -20.09 -3.61 7.67
CA LEU A 44 -18.75 -3.46 7.08
C LEU A 44 -18.43 -4.67 6.18
N SER A 45 -18.10 -4.42 4.91
CA SER A 45 -17.67 -5.50 4.01
C SER A 45 -16.28 -6.03 4.43
N PHE A 46 -16.23 -7.27 4.93
CA PHE A 46 -14.95 -7.89 5.34
C PHE A 46 -14.04 -8.15 4.15
N ASP A 47 -14.62 -8.48 3.00
CA ASP A 47 -13.88 -8.66 1.75
C ASP A 47 -13.13 -7.40 1.37
N PHE A 48 -13.81 -6.25 1.43
CA PHE A 48 -13.21 -4.95 1.15
C PHE A 48 -12.06 -4.65 2.12
N VAL A 49 -12.20 -4.92 3.42
CA VAL A 49 -11.15 -4.67 4.40
C VAL A 49 -9.91 -5.55 4.14
N VAL A 50 -10.12 -6.83 3.86
CA VAL A 50 -9.04 -7.79 3.58
C VAL A 50 -8.28 -7.44 2.29
N LEU A 51 -9.01 -7.07 1.23
CA LEU A 51 -8.41 -6.62 -0.03
C LEU A 51 -7.67 -5.29 0.14
N ASN A 52 -8.23 -4.33 0.88
CA ASN A 52 -7.54 -3.07 1.18
C ASN A 52 -6.27 -3.29 2.00
N PHE A 53 -6.29 -4.18 2.99
CA PHE A 53 -5.09 -4.51 3.75
C PHE A 53 -3.99 -5.07 2.84
N THR A 54 -4.34 -5.97 1.92
CA THR A 54 -3.40 -6.51 0.92
C THR A 54 -2.83 -5.42 0.01
N LYS A 55 -3.69 -4.53 -0.51
CA LYS A 55 -3.31 -3.39 -1.34
C LYS A 55 -2.37 -2.44 -0.61
N HIS A 56 -2.74 -2.00 0.60
CA HIS A 56 -1.93 -1.04 1.36
C HIS A 56 -0.60 -1.65 1.81
N THR A 57 -0.57 -2.95 2.13
CA THR A 57 0.68 -3.66 2.44
C THR A 57 1.60 -3.72 1.23
N SER A 58 1.06 -4.02 0.05
CA SER A 58 1.82 -4.05 -1.21
C SER A 58 2.38 -2.68 -1.57
N TYR A 59 1.56 -1.64 -1.42
CA TYR A 59 1.97 -0.26 -1.63
C TYR A 59 3.04 0.18 -0.61
N LEU A 60 2.93 -0.24 0.66
CA LEU A 60 3.96 0.01 1.67
C LEU A 60 5.27 -0.70 1.32
N ILE A 61 5.24 -1.97 0.92
CA ILE A 61 6.43 -2.73 0.51
C ILE A 61 7.14 -2.00 -0.63
N TYR A 62 6.41 -1.58 -1.67
CA TYR A 62 7.00 -0.83 -2.79
C TYR A 62 7.64 0.49 -2.33
N ASN A 63 6.88 1.34 -1.64
CA ASN A 63 7.36 2.67 -1.25
C ASN A 63 8.51 2.57 -0.24
N ALA A 64 8.38 1.76 0.81
CA ALA A 64 9.43 1.62 1.81
C ALA A 64 10.71 1.02 1.20
N SER A 65 10.60 0.00 0.35
CA SER A 65 11.77 -0.63 -0.27
C SER A 65 12.50 0.35 -1.20
N LEU A 66 11.76 1.07 -2.06
CA LEU A 66 12.36 2.04 -2.99
C LEU A 66 12.88 3.31 -2.27
N TYR A 67 12.25 3.71 -1.17
CA TYR A 67 12.64 4.88 -0.39
C TYR A 67 13.86 4.64 0.51
N PHE A 68 13.97 3.47 1.15
CA PHE A 68 15.05 3.20 2.12
C PHE A 68 16.23 2.39 1.55
N SER A 69 16.02 1.53 0.54
CA SER A 69 17.09 0.65 0.05
C SER A 69 17.96 1.34 -1.01
N SER A 70 19.18 1.67 -0.64
CA SER A 70 20.19 2.20 -1.57
C SER A 70 20.48 1.23 -2.74
N THR A 71 20.41 -0.08 -2.51
CA THR A 71 20.57 -1.10 -3.56
C THR A 71 19.49 -0.97 -4.64
N ILE A 72 18.22 -0.84 -4.22
CA ILE A 72 17.09 -0.70 -5.14
C ILE A 72 17.15 0.63 -5.88
N GLN A 73 17.53 1.71 -5.17
CA GLN A 73 17.72 3.03 -5.79
C GLN A 73 18.83 3.01 -6.84
N ASN A 74 19.96 2.36 -6.56
CA ASN A 74 21.03 2.22 -7.54
C ASN A 74 20.57 1.41 -8.76
N GLN A 75 19.83 0.32 -8.57
CA GLN A 75 19.22 -0.43 -9.68
C GLN A 75 18.24 0.43 -10.49
N TYR A 76 17.49 1.31 -9.82
CA TYR A 76 16.59 2.27 -10.48
C TYR A 76 17.39 3.24 -11.36
N TYR A 77 18.45 3.84 -10.82
CA TYR A 77 19.31 4.75 -11.57
C TYR A 77 20.07 4.07 -12.71
N GLN A 78 20.49 2.82 -12.54
CA GLN A 78 21.08 2.03 -13.62
C GLN A 78 20.09 1.78 -14.76
N LYS A 79 18.80 1.56 -14.43
CA LYS A 79 17.75 1.27 -15.41
C LYS A 79 17.21 2.52 -16.12
N TYR A 80 17.02 3.63 -15.39
CA TYR A 80 16.34 4.83 -15.88
C TYR A 80 17.25 6.06 -16.03
N GLY A 81 18.47 6.01 -15.48
CA GLY A 81 19.46 7.08 -15.52
C GLY A 81 19.61 7.83 -14.19
N TYR A 82 20.84 8.25 -13.86
CA TYR A 82 21.17 8.97 -12.62
C TYR A 82 20.58 10.39 -12.51
N GLY A 83 20.11 10.97 -13.62
CA GLY A 83 19.43 12.26 -13.63
C GLY A 83 17.93 12.20 -13.32
N GLN A 84 17.37 11.00 -13.13
CA GLN A 84 15.95 10.80 -12.83
C GLN A 84 15.67 10.93 -11.33
N MET A 85 14.48 11.39 -10.98
CA MET A 85 14.03 11.43 -9.59
C MET A 85 13.43 10.08 -9.18
N ILE A 86 13.70 9.63 -7.96
CA ILE A 86 13.00 8.47 -7.40
C ILE A 86 11.52 8.83 -7.23
N PRO A 87 10.58 8.05 -7.79
CA PRO A 87 9.16 8.40 -7.83
C PRO A 87 8.43 8.05 -6.52
N VAL A 88 9.10 8.19 -5.38
CA VAL A 88 8.56 7.90 -4.04
C VAL A 88 9.06 8.97 -3.08
N ALA A 89 8.13 9.59 -2.37
CA ALA A 89 8.42 10.55 -1.32
C ALA A 89 8.06 10.03 0.09
N ALA A 90 8.47 10.78 1.10
CA ALA A 90 8.25 10.43 2.50
C ALA A 90 6.75 10.33 2.85
N ASN A 91 5.91 11.15 2.20
CA ASN A 91 4.46 11.14 2.37
C ASN A 91 3.81 9.84 1.85
N ASP A 92 4.33 9.24 0.78
CA ASP A 92 3.86 7.95 0.25
C ASP A 92 4.11 6.82 1.27
N VAL A 93 5.30 6.82 1.90
CA VAL A 93 5.66 5.88 2.96
C VAL A 93 4.81 6.11 4.21
N ALA A 94 4.63 7.36 4.63
CA ALA A 94 3.81 7.71 5.78
C ALA A 94 2.34 7.30 5.57
N PHE A 95 1.77 7.59 4.39
CA PHE A 95 0.41 7.22 4.03
C PHE A 95 0.21 5.71 4.02
N SER A 96 1.06 4.98 3.29
CA SER A 96 0.95 3.54 3.18
C SER A 96 1.11 2.85 4.55
N THR A 97 2.03 3.32 5.39
CA THR A 97 2.20 2.83 6.77
C THR A 97 0.93 3.08 7.60
N HIS A 98 0.42 4.30 7.59
CA HIS A 98 -0.80 4.66 8.33
C HIS A 98 -1.99 3.80 7.88
N ALA A 99 -2.19 3.66 6.56
CA ALA A 99 -3.29 2.88 6.00
C ALA A 99 -3.20 1.39 6.39
N VAL A 100 -2.01 0.78 6.38
CA VAL A 100 -1.80 -0.59 6.87
C VAL A 100 -2.16 -0.71 8.36
N LEU A 101 -1.71 0.22 9.20
CA LEU A 101 -2.00 0.19 10.64
C LEU A 101 -3.48 0.34 10.93
N VAL A 102 -4.14 1.32 10.30
CA VAL A 102 -5.58 1.57 10.44
C VAL A 102 -6.38 0.36 9.98
N THR A 103 -6.07 -0.20 8.82
CA THR A 103 -6.77 -1.39 8.31
C THR A 103 -6.49 -2.64 9.15
N ALA A 104 -5.29 -2.79 9.72
CA ALA A 104 -5.00 -3.83 10.70
C ALA A 104 -5.86 -3.69 11.97
N VAL A 105 -6.06 -2.45 12.46
CA VAL A 105 -6.95 -2.19 13.59
C VAL A 105 -8.40 -2.54 13.25
N ILE A 106 -8.87 -2.23 12.03
CA ILE A 106 -10.22 -2.64 11.59
C ILE A 106 -10.31 -4.16 11.48
N LEU A 107 -9.31 -4.85 10.93
CA LEU A 107 -9.26 -6.32 10.90
C LEU A 107 -9.32 -6.89 12.32
N PHE A 108 -8.57 -6.31 13.26
CA PHE A 108 -8.65 -6.70 14.66
C PHE A 108 -10.06 -6.48 15.24
N GLN A 109 -10.71 -5.35 14.94
CA GLN A 109 -12.10 -5.10 15.33
C GLN A 109 -13.06 -6.17 14.76
N ILE A 110 -12.85 -6.63 13.52
CA ILE A 110 -13.63 -7.73 12.92
C ILE A 110 -13.44 -9.03 13.71
N LEU A 111 -12.26 -9.30 14.27
CA LEU A 111 -12.02 -10.50 15.07
C LEU A 111 -12.72 -10.47 16.43
N ILE A 112 -12.84 -9.31 17.06
CA ILE A 112 -13.31 -9.18 18.46
C ILE A 112 -14.78 -8.76 18.61
N TYR A 113 -15.33 -8.01 17.66
CA TYR A 113 -16.68 -7.44 17.76
C TYR A 113 -17.73 -8.32 17.12
N ASP A 114 -18.99 -8.03 17.40
CA ASP A 114 -20.10 -8.76 16.81
C ASP A 114 -20.12 -8.60 15.29
N ARG A 115 -20.13 -9.73 14.59
CA ARG A 115 -20.15 -9.85 13.13
C ARG A 115 -21.53 -10.20 12.59
N GLY A 116 -22.50 -10.49 13.47
CA GLY A 116 -23.75 -11.14 13.11
C GLY A 116 -23.49 -12.50 12.49
N GLY A 117 -23.60 -12.59 11.15
CA GLY A 117 -23.28 -13.79 10.36
C GLY A 117 -22.27 -13.57 9.23
N GLN A 118 -21.71 -12.36 9.11
CA GLN A 118 -20.83 -12.03 7.99
C GLN A 118 -19.49 -12.76 8.10
N ARG A 119 -18.94 -13.16 6.96
CA ARG A 119 -17.64 -13.84 6.84
C ARG A 119 -16.94 -13.34 5.58
N VAL A 120 -15.62 -13.47 5.55
CA VAL A 120 -14.84 -13.24 4.32
C VAL A 120 -15.25 -14.30 3.29
N SER A 121 -15.52 -13.87 2.07
CA SER A 121 -15.85 -14.75 0.95
C SER A 121 -14.69 -15.68 0.63
N LYS A 122 -15.01 -16.93 0.29
CA LYS A 122 -14.02 -17.92 -0.17
C LYS A 122 -13.27 -17.42 -1.40
N ILE A 123 -13.94 -16.63 -2.25
CA ILE A 123 -13.33 -16.04 -3.45
C ILE A 123 -12.25 -15.04 -3.03
N THR A 124 -12.54 -14.14 -2.10
CA THR A 124 -11.57 -13.17 -1.57
C THR A 124 -10.36 -13.87 -0.95
N ILE A 125 -10.60 -14.92 -0.15
CA ILE A 125 -9.51 -15.71 0.44
C ILE A 125 -8.65 -16.32 -0.68
N ALA A 126 -9.27 -16.95 -1.69
CA ALA A 126 -8.55 -17.54 -2.82
C ALA A 126 -7.72 -16.50 -3.58
N ILE A 127 -8.27 -15.31 -3.85
CA ILE A 127 -7.57 -14.20 -4.50
C ILE A 127 -6.36 -13.77 -3.67
N VAL A 128 -6.54 -13.51 -2.38
CA VAL A 128 -5.45 -13.08 -1.49
C VAL A 128 -4.36 -14.15 -1.40
N CYS A 129 -4.74 -15.41 -1.24
CA CYS A 129 -3.78 -16.52 -1.25
C CYS A 129 -3.01 -16.61 -2.57
N ALA A 130 -3.70 -16.49 -3.71
CA ALA A 130 -3.05 -16.53 -5.02
C ALA A 130 -2.07 -15.37 -5.22
N VAL A 131 -2.46 -14.15 -4.81
CA VAL A 131 -1.61 -12.95 -4.88
C VAL A 131 -0.35 -13.12 -4.02
N TRP A 132 -0.49 -13.53 -2.75
CA TRP A 132 0.67 -13.72 -1.87
C TRP A 132 1.54 -14.90 -2.26
N LEU A 133 0.95 -15.97 -2.82
CA LEU A 133 1.71 -17.08 -3.40
C LEU A 133 2.53 -16.62 -4.61
N PHE A 134 1.94 -15.84 -5.51
CA PHE A 134 2.65 -15.25 -6.63
C PHE A 134 3.82 -14.38 -6.18
N VAL A 135 3.60 -13.51 -5.18
CA VAL A 135 4.67 -12.71 -4.56
C VAL A 135 5.79 -13.60 -3.99
N ALA A 136 5.44 -14.67 -3.30
CA ALA A 136 6.43 -15.60 -2.75
C ALA A 136 7.28 -16.25 -3.86
N VAL A 137 6.66 -16.70 -4.96
CA VAL A 137 7.37 -17.24 -6.13
C VAL A 137 8.30 -16.19 -6.73
N CYS A 138 7.83 -14.95 -6.94
CA CYS A 138 8.66 -13.88 -7.46
C CYS A 138 9.83 -13.53 -6.53
N LEU A 139 9.64 -13.58 -5.21
CA LEU A 139 10.71 -13.41 -4.24
C LEU A 139 11.79 -14.49 -4.41
N PHE A 140 11.40 -15.76 -4.53
CA PHE A 140 12.34 -16.86 -4.77
C PHE A 140 13.11 -16.72 -6.09
N MET A 141 12.50 -16.15 -7.13
CA MET A 141 13.18 -15.86 -8.41
C MET A 141 14.14 -14.66 -8.32
N ALA A 142 13.81 -13.66 -7.51
CA ALA A 142 14.62 -12.45 -7.36
C ALA A 142 15.84 -12.66 -6.45
N LEU A 143 15.79 -13.62 -5.52
CA LEU A 143 16.86 -13.90 -4.56
C LEU A 143 18.22 -14.22 -5.24
N PRO A 144 18.33 -15.17 -6.19
CA PRO A 144 19.61 -15.52 -6.81
C PRO A 144 20.13 -14.45 -7.77
N SER A 145 19.21 -13.73 -8.42
CA SER A 145 19.51 -12.73 -9.45
C SER A 145 19.73 -11.33 -8.89
N HIS A 146 19.56 -11.15 -7.56
CA HIS A 146 19.56 -9.86 -6.87
C HIS A 146 18.70 -8.78 -7.56
N SER A 147 17.64 -9.19 -8.27
CA SER A 147 16.82 -8.30 -9.09
C SER A 147 15.72 -7.62 -8.27
N TRP A 148 16.13 -6.88 -7.24
CA TRP A 148 15.25 -6.28 -6.24
C TRP A 148 14.31 -5.23 -6.81
N LEU A 149 14.78 -4.37 -7.72
CA LEU A 149 13.93 -3.40 -8.41
C LEU A 149 12.83 -4.07 -9.22
N TRP A 150 13.15 -5.18 -9.89
CA TRP A 150 12.15 -5.97 -10.62
C TRP A 150 11.12 -6.55 -9.66
N LEU A 151 11.56 -7.16 -8.56
CA LEU A 151 10.67 -7.69 -7.53
C LEU A 151 9.71 -6.63 -7.00
N ILE A 152 10.22 -5.46 -6.59
CA ILE A 152 9.35 -4.42 -6.04
C ILE A 152 8.41 -3.84 -7.09
N SER A 153 8.80 -3.80 -8.36
CA SER A 153 7.94 -3.31 -9.44
C SER A 153 6.67 -4.15 -9.64
N ILE A 154 6.68 -5.40 -9.20
CA ILE A 154 5.49 -6.28 -9.20
C ILE A 154 4.42 -5.74 -8.25
N PHE A 155 4.80 -5.22 -7.08
CA PHE A 155 3.85 -4.62 -6.13
C PHE A 155 3.23 -3.30 -6.64
N ARG A 156 3.88 -2.64 -7.61
CA ARG A 156 3.32 -1.48 -8.31
C ARG A 156 2.37 -1.87 -9.46
N SER A 157 2.39 -3.10 -9.92
CA SER A 157 1.61 -3.51 -11.10
C SER A 157 0.10 -3.41 -10.88
N ASP A 158 -0.64 -3.22 -11.98
CA ASP A 158 -2.11 -3.10 -11.98
C ASP A 158 -2.80 -4.29 -11.30
N LEU A 159 -2.12 -5.44 -11.16
CA LEU A 159 -2.61 -6.59 -10.41
C LEU A 159 -3.04 -6.21 -8.98
N PHE A 160 -2.34 -5.31 -8.29
CA PHE A 160 -2.69 -4.89 -6.94
C PHE A 160 -3.70 -3.73 -6.91
N TYR A 161 -3.79 -2.96 -7.98
CA TYR A 161 -4.72 -1.84 -8.13
C TYR A 161 -6.07 -2.26 -8.73
N ALA A 162 -6.13 -3.38 -9.44
CA ALA A 162 -7.32 -3.91 -10.12
C ALA A 162 -8.40 -4.44 -9.16
N PHE A 163 -8.05 -4.70 -7.89
CA PHE A 163 -9.00 -5.20 -6.89
C PHE A 163 -9.79 -4.09 -6.17
N ALA A 164 -9.82 -2.88 -6.72
CA ALA A 164 -10.41 -1.68 -6.09
C ALA A 164 -11.53 -1.00 -6.93
N LEU A 165 -12.22 -1.75 -7.80
CA LEU A 165 -13.52 -1.36 -8.37
C LEU A 165 -14.62 -2.25 -7.81
#